data_AF-A0A961JLN6-F1
#
_entry.id   AF-A0A961JLN6-F1
#
_cell.length_a   1.000
_cell.length_b   1.000
_cell.length_c   1.000
_cell.angle_alpha   90.00
_cell.angle_beta   90.00
_cell.angle_gamma   90.00
#
_symmetry.space_group_name_H-M   'P 1'
#
loop_
_entity.id
_entity.type
_entity.pdbx_description
1 polymer ?
#
loop_
_entity_poly.entity_id
_entity_poly.type
_entity_poly.pdbx_seq_one_letter_code
_entity_poly.pdbx_strand_id
1 'polypeptide(L)' 'ITGMEGDVISMQEIFKFQRVGLTPDNKIIGHFTATGVRSHFSERFRMWGYDLPASIYEPTVMGPR' A
#
# COMPACT_ATOMS: atom_id res chain seq x y z
N ILE A 1 -1.55 10.43 4.82
CA ILE A 1 -0.92 11.48 5.66
C ILE A 1 -1.04 11.03 7.10
N THR A 2 0.06 11.01 7.84
CA THR A 2 0.09 10.54 9.24
C THR A 2 0.28 11.68 10.25
N GLY A 3 0.69 12.86 9.80
CA GLY A 3 0.85 14.02 10.66
C GLY A 3 1.56 15.17 9.96
N MET A 4 1.85 16.21 10.75
CA MET A 4 2.68 17.35 10.36
C MET A 4 3.68 17.64 11.49
N GLU A 5 4.93 17.88 11.13
CA GLU A 5 5.97 18.38 12.04
C GLU A 5 6.45 19.73 11.51
N GLY A 6 6.00 20.82 12.15
CA GLY A 6 6.14 22.16 11.58
C GLY A 6 5.50 22.23 10.19
N ASP A 7 6.31 22.52 9.18
CA ASP A 7 5.88 22.63 7.79
C ASP A 7 6.05 21.33 6.98
N VAL A 8 6.54 20.25 7.62
CA VAL A 8 6.77 18.96 6.96
C VAL A 8 5.56 18.04 7.12
N ILE A 9 5.01 17.58 6.00
CA ILE A 9 3.91 16.60 5.99
C ILE A 9 4.49 15.19 6.05
N SER A 10 4.10 14.41 7.07
CA SER A 10 4.47 13.00 7.17
C SER A 10 3.46 12.11 6.44
N MET A 11 3.95 11.13 5.69
CA MET A 11 3.14 10.17 4.94
C MET A 11 3.65 8.75 5.16
N GLN A 12 2.77 7.78 4.92
CA GLN A 12 3.12 6.35 4.86
C GLN A 12 2.73 5.82 3.48
N GLU A 13 3.66 5.15 2.83
CA GLU A 13 3.37 4.37 1.63
C GLU A 13 2.80 3.01 2.05
N ILE A 14 1.48 2.85 1.88
CA ILE A 14 0.77 1.60 2.26
C ILE A 14 0.63 0.66 1.07
N PHE A 15 0.48 1.22 -0.13
CA PHE A 15 0.42 0.49 -1.38
C PHE A 15 1.33 1.18 -2.39
N LYS A 16 1.95 0.38 -3.25
CA LYS A 16 2.78 0.87 -4.35
C LYS A 16 2.38 0.18 -5.64
N PHE A 17 2.60 0.87 -6.76
CA PHE A 17 2.47 0.24 -8.07
C PHE A 17 3.78 -0.48 -8.43
N GLN A 18 3.70 -1.79 -8.65
CA GLN A 18 4.82 -2.59 -9.12
C GLN A 18 4.69 -2.81 -10.63
N ARG A 19 5.64 -2.24 -11.37
CA ARG A 19 5.81 -2.52 -12.80
C ARG A 19 6.40 -3.92 -12.97
N VAL A 20 5.78 -4.71 -13.83
CA VAL A 20 6.20 -6.08 -14.18
C VAL A 20 6.62 -6.22 -15.64
N GLY A 21 6.35 -5.22 -16.49
CA GLY A 21 6.76 -5.27 -17.89
C GLY A 21 6.32 -4.07 -18.72
N LEU A 22 6.39 -4.26 -20.04
CA LEU A 22 5.84 -3.37 -21.06
C LEU A 22 5.05 -4.21 -22.07
N THR A 23 4.01 -3.61 -22.61
CA THR A 23 3.33 -4.08 -23.82
C THR A 23 4.17 -3.74 -25.07
N PRO A 24 3.89 -4.37 -26.22
CA PRO A 24 4.55 -4.03 -27.49
C PRO A 24 4.38 -2.57 -27.93
N ASP A 25 3.31 -1.90 -27.50
CA ASP A 25 3.03 -0.48 -27.74
C ASP A 25 3.59 0.44 -26.63
N ASN A 26 4.60 -0.01 -25.88
CA ASN A 26 5.30 0.73 -24.83
C ASN A 26 4.44 1.18 -23.63
N LYS A 27 3.28 0.55 -23.39
CA LYS A 27 2.50 0.78 -22.16
C LYS A 27 3.02 -0.06 -21.01
N ILE A 28 3.00 0.50 -19.81
CA ILE A 28 3.41 -0.16 -18.56
C ILE A 28 2.44 -1.28 -18.19
N ILE A 29 2.98 -2.47 -17.94
CA ILE A 29 2.25 -3.58 -17.30
C ILE A 29 2.69 -3.61 -15.83
N GLY A 30 1.73 -3.66 -14.92
CA GLY A 30 1.99 -3.70 -13.48
C GLY A 30 0.70 -3.86 -12.68
N HIS A 31 0.83 -3.86 -11.37
CA HIS A 31 -0.29 -3.96 -10.44
C HIS A 31 0.03 -3.21 -9.14
N PHE A 32 -1.00 -2.84 -8.38
CA PHE A 32 -0.80 -2.35 -7.02
C PHE A 32 -0.56 -3.52 -6.07
N THR A 33 0.40 -3.35 -5.16
CA THR A 33 0.72 -4.32 -4.12
C THR A 33 0.92 -3.59 -2.80
N ALA A 34 0.56 -4.23 -1.68
CA ALA A 34 0.80 -3.66 -0.36
C ALA A 34 2.30 -3.64 -0.05
N THR A 35 2.72 -2.70 0.80
CA THR A 35 4.13 -2.54 1.19
C THR A 35 4.54 -3.40 2.38
N GLY A 36 3.61 -4.11 3.03
CA GLY A 36 3.85 -4.76 4.33
C GLY A 36 3.60 -3.85 5.53
N VAL A 37 3.41 -2.55 5.32
CA VAL A 37 3.24 -1.56 6.40
C VAL A 37 1.78 -1.49 6.82
N ARG A 38 1.47 -1.83 8.09
CA ARG A 38 0.14 -1.61 8.66
C ARG A 38 -0.11 -0.10 8.77
N SER A 39 -1.25 0.36 8.25
CA SER A 39 -1.61 1.78 8.26
C SER A 39 -1.70 2.33 9.67
N HIS A 40 -1.16 3.54 9.90
CA HIS A 40 -1.36 4.32 11.13
C HIS A 40 -2.84 4.46 11.53
N PHE A 41 -3.76 4.43 10.56
CA PHE A 41 -5.20 4.55 10.82
C PHE A 41 -5.85 3.25 11.31
N SER A 42 -5.13 2.12 11.33
CA SER A 42 -5.69 0.83 11.76
C SER A 42 -6.22 0.86 13.19
N GLU A 43 -5.59 1.64 14.07
CA GLU A 43 -6.07 1.81 15.44
C GLU A 43 -7.43 2.54 15.48
N ARG A 44 -7.59 3.57 14.64
CA ARG A 44 -8.85 4.31 14.52
C ARG A 44 -9.97 3.42 13.99
N PHE A 45 -9.69 2.56 13.03
CA PHE A 45 -10.65 1.56 12.57
C PHE A 45 -11.06 0.63 13.72
N ARG A 46 -10.11 0.15 14.54
CA ARG A 46 -10.42 -0.69 15.71
C ARG A 46 -11.30 0.04 16.72
N MET A 47 -11.03 1.32 17.00
CA MET A 47 -11.88 2.15 17.88
C MET A 47 -13.32 2.30 17.36
N TRP A 48 -13.52 2.19 16.05
CA TRP A 48 -14.84 2.16 15.41
C TRP A 48 -15.47 0.76 15.34
N GLY A 49 -14.83 -0.25 15.92
CA GLY A 49 -15.29 -1.63 15.90
C GLY A 49 -14.85 -2.44 14.67
N TYR A 50 -13.96 -1.91 13.83
CA TYR A 50 -13.45 -2.60 12.65
C TYR A 50 -12.00 -3.04 12.84
N ASP A 51 -11.76 -4.32 13.05
CA ASP A 51 -10.41 -4.87 13.02
C ASP A 51 -10.02 -5.27 11.60
N LEU A 52 -9.15 -4.47 10.99
CA LEU A 52 -8.71 -4.72 9.62
C LEU A 52 -7.80 -5.97 9.57
N PRO A 53 -8.12 -6.95 8.71
CA PRO A 53 -7.31 -8.16 8.59
C PRO A 53 -5.90 -7.83 8.12
N ALA A 54 -4.91 -8.56 8.65
CA ALA A 54 -3.50 -8.36 8.32
C ALA A 54 -3.21 -8.55 6.82
N SER A 55 -3.95 -9.45 6.16
CA SER A 55 -3.83 -9.77 4.74
C SER A 55 -4.00 -8.57 3.79
N ILE A 56 -4.68 -7.49 4.22
CA ILE A 56 -4.78 -6.26 3.42
C ILE A 56 -3.41 -5.60 3.20
N TYR A 57 -2.49 -5.78 4.16
CA TYR A 57 -1.17 -5.17 4.13
C TYR A 57 -0.08 -6.13 3.61
N GLU A 58 -0.43 -7.38 3.30
CA GLU A 58 0.51 -8.37 2.78
C GLU A 58 0.83 -8.09 1.30
N PRO A 59 2.12 -8.04 0.91
CA PRO A 59 2.48 -7.89 -0.50
C PRO A 59 1.95 -9.05 -1.33
N THR A 60 1.29 -8.74 -2.44
CA THR A 60 0.91 -9.75 -3.43
C THR A 60 2.18 -10.29 -4.09
N VAL A 61 2.48 -11.56 -3.86
CA VAL A 61 3.53 -12.27 -4.59
C VAL A 61 2.93 -12.79 -5.89
N MET A 62 3.09 -12.05 -6.99
CA MET A 62 2.90 -12.64 -8.32
C MET A 62 4.10 -13.55 -8.60
N GLY A 63 3.95 -14.85 -8.29
CA GLY A 63 4.92 -15.86 -8.69
C GLY A 63 5.11 -15.90 -10.22
N PRO A 64 6.25 -16.40 -10.72
CA PRO A 64 6.44 -16.58 -12.15
C PRO A 64 5.36 -17.53 -12.68
N ARG A 65 4.63 -17.09 -13.71
CA ARG A 65 3.81 -17.99 -14.52
C ARG A 65 4.71 -18.77 -15.46
#